data_AF-A0A260ZJ44-F1
#
_entry.id   AF-A0A260ZJ44-F1
#
_cell.length_a   1.000
_cell.length_b   1.000
_cell.length_c   1.000
_cell.angle_alpha   90.00
_cell.angle_beta   90.00
_cell.angle_gamma   90.00
#
_symmetry.space_group_name_H-M   'P 1'
#
loop_
_entity.id
_entity.type
_entity.pdbx_description
1 polymer ?
#
loop_
_entity_poly.entity_id
_entity_poly.type
_entity_poly.pdbx_seq_one_letter_code
_entity_poly.pdbx_strand_id
1 'polypeptide(L)'
;FKKKFLLLLYFFNCYVRGGFFIANASSFFYRVFIFNGTEQNLFMNPIIFQSFHLTFAFSQVMDATIKGLLVFERTVATGRVEQYEAQKSARGIYLMIVILFPLSVVYVTYRTADFNTPSCFAFFAPRNTEQSINILFIASFVFAVLSFIMLRLLILLNNKKLRIQNFRLTTRYQIRENLTCTRLVSSVLLTGLVVTIFFGSTMTILRSGKIQLFNDNR
;
A
#
# COMPACT_ATOMS: atom_id res chain seq x y z
N PHE A 1 -0.31 -0.58 -22.49
CA PHE A 1 -0.39 -1.91 -21.84
C PHE A 1 0.24 -1.98 -20.45
N LYS A 2 1.45 -1.44 -20.22
CA LYS A 2 2.18 -1.47 -18.93
C LYS A 2 1.39 -0.91 -17.74
N LYS A 3 0.77 0.27 -17.92
CA LYS A 3 -0.07 0.95 -16.92
C LYS A 3 -1.30 0.16 -16.45
N LYS A 4 -1.99 -0.53 -17.37
CA LYS A 4 -3.18 -1.33 -17.05
C LYS A 4 -2.83 -2.53 -16.15
N PHE A 5 -1.68 -3.15 -16.41
CA PHE A 5 -1.18 -4.27 -15.61
C PHE A 5 -0.84 -3.85 -14.17
N LEU A 6 -0.10 -2.74 -13.99
CA LEU A 6 0.22 -2.23 -12.66
C LEU A 6 -1.05 -1.80 -11.89
N LEU A 7 -2.03 -1.21 -12.58
CA LEU A 7 -3.32 -0.85 -11.97
C LEU A 7 -4.10 -2.10 -11.54
N LEU A 8 -4.08 -3.17 -12.35
CA LEU A 8 -4.71 -4.45 -11.99
C LEU A 8 -4.06 -5.07 -10.76
N LEU A 9 -2.72 -5.11 -10.71
CA LEU A 9 -1.98 -5.56 -9.54
C LEU A 9 -2.30 -4.72 -8.30
N TYR A 10 -2.41 -3.40 -8.46
CA TYR A 10 -2.82 -2.51 -7.37
C TYR A 10 -4.20 -2.87 -6.82
N PHE A 11 -5.19 -3.04 -7.70
CA PHE A 11 -6.54 -3.40 -7.28
C PHE A 11 -6.56 -4.78 -6.62
N PHE A 12 -5.91 -5.77 -7.23
CA PHE A 12 -5.78 -7.11 -6.65
C PHE A 12 -5.19 -7.05 -5.24
N ASN A 13 -4.08 -6.32 -5.05
CA ASN A 13 -3.48 -6.14 -3.74
C ASN A 13 -4.42 -5.46 -2.73
N CYS A 14 -5.14 -4.42 -3.16
CA CYS A 14 -6.12 -3.75 -2.32
C CYS A 14 -7.26 -4.69 -1.90
N TYR A 15 -7.76 -5.52 -2.82
CA TYR A 15 -8.79 -6.53 -2.52
C TYR A 15 -8.29 -7.58 -1.53
N VAL A 16 -7.09 -8.12 -1.75
CA VAL A 16 -6.45 -9.06 -0.82
C VAL A 16 -6.33 -8.44 0.57
N ARG A 17 -5.77 -7.22 0.66
CA ARG A 17 -5.62 -6.50 1.93
C ARG A 17 -6.96 -6.24 2.62
N GLY A 18 -7.98 -5.85 1.87
CA GLY A 18 -9.34 -5.64 2.38
C GLY A 18 -9.96 -6.93 2.92
N GLY A 19 -9.81 -8.04 2.20
CA GLY A 19 -10.27 -9.36 2.63
C GLY A 19 -9.61 -9.80 3.93
N PHE A 20 -8.28 -9.66 4.05
CA PHE A 20 -7.56 -9.97 5.28
C PHE A 20 -7.97 -9.08 6.45
N PHE A 21 -8.27 -7.79 6.19
CA PHE A 21 -8.76 -6.87 7.22
C PHE A 21 -10.11 -7.28 7.77
N ILE A 22 -11.08 -7.59 6.89
CA ILE A 22 -12.40 -8.06 7.27
C ILE A 22 -12.29 -9.40 8.00
N ALA A 23 -11.49 -10.35 7.50
CA ALA A 23 -11.31 -11.65 8.13
C ALA A 23 -10.74 -11.51 9.56
N ASN A 24 -9.74 -10.65 9.77
CA ASN A 24 -9.18 -10.42 11.11
C ASN A 24 -10.20 -9.78 12.06
N ALA A 25 -10.98 -8.79 11.57
CA ALA A 25 -12.03 -8.15 12.37
C ALA A 25 -13.15 -9.13 12.74
N SER A 26 -13.67 -9.90 11.77
CA SER A 26 -14.69 -10.92 12.00
C SER A 26 -14.19 -12.01 12.96
N SER A 27 -12.94 -12.43 12.82
CA SER A 27 -12.31 -13.42 13.70
C SER A 27 -12.23 -12.93 15.15
N PHE A 28 -11.91 -11.65 15.36
CA PHE A 28 -11.94 -11.03 16.69
C PHE A 28 -13.36 -10.99 17.27
N PHE A 29 -14.35 -10.49 16.51
CA PHE A 29 -15.73 -10.44 16.99
C PHE A 29 -16.30 -11.82 17.31
N TYR A 30 -15.96 -12.82 16.49
CA TYR A 30 -16.33 -14.21 16.75
C TYR A 30 -15.75 -14.71 18.08
N ARG A 31 -14.47 -14.43 18.35
CA ARG A 31 -13.82 -14.77 19.63
C ARG A 31 -14.49 -14.10 20.83
N VAL A 32 -14.83 -12.82 20.71
CA VAL A 32 -15.46 -12.05 21.79
C VAL A 32 -16.89 -12.52 22.07
N PHE A 33 -17.73 -12.63 21.05
CA PHE A 33 -19.17 -12.86 21.23
C PHE A 33 -19.57 -14.33 21.36
N ILE A 34 -18.83 -15.26 20.75
CA ILE A 34 -19.20 -16.69 20.77
C ILE A 34 -18.48 -17.46 21.87
N PHE A 35 -17.20 -17.16 22.14
CA PHE A 35 -16.43 -17.87 23.17
C PHE A 35 -16.48 -17.20 24.55
N ASN A 36 -17.42 -16.28 24.77
CA ASN A 36 -17.61 -15.58 26.04
C ASN A 36 -16.34 -14.88 26.59
N GLY A 37 -15.41 -14.52 25.69
CA GLY A 37 -14.25 -13.69 26.00
C GLY A 37 -13.29 -14.24 27.08
N THR A 38 -13.24 -15.54 27.34
CA THR A 38 -12.23 -16.10 28.26
C THR A 38 -10.82 -15.84 27.73
N GLU A 39 -9.86 -15.50 28.59
CA GLU A 39 -8.53 -15.01 28.19
C GLU A 39 -7.81 -15.93 27.20
N GLN A 40 -7.91 -17.26 27.38
CA GLN A 40 -7.30 -18.25 26.49
C GLN A 40 -7.93 -18.28 25.08
N ASN A 41 -9.22 -17.94 24.96
CA ASN A 41 -9.94 -17.93 23.69
C ASN A 41 -9.93 -16.57 22.99
N LEU A 42 -9.37 -15.53 23.61
CA LEU A 42 -9.27 -14.20 23.03
C LEU A 42 -8.05 -14.07 22.09
N PHE A 43 -6.98 -14.79 22.41
CA PHE A 43 -5.72 -14.75 21.68
C PHE A 43 -5.77 -15.57 20.40
N MET A 44 -5.14 -15.05 19.35
CA MET A 44 -5.03 -15.74 18.09
C MET A 44 -3.92 -16.80 18.16
N ASN A 45 -4.11 -17.93 17.47
CA ASN A 45 -3.06 -18.93 17.32
C ASN A 45 -1.81 -18.28 16.69
N PRO A 46 -0.59 -18.53 17.21
CA PRO A 46 0.66 -17.93 16.72
C PRO A 46 0.90 -18.08 15.21
N ILE A 47 0.54 -19.24 14.63
CA ILE A 47 0.72 -19.50 13.19
C ILE A 47 -0.23 -18.63 12.36
N ILE A 48 -1.47 -18.47 12.83
CA ILE A 48 -2.47 -17.61 12.17
C ILE A 48 -2.02 -16.15 12.32
N PHE A 49 -1.53 -15.76 13.49
CA PHE A 49 -0.99 -14.43 13.75
C PHE A 49 0.17 -14.10 12.81
N GLN A 50 1.17 -14.97 12.76
CA GLN A 50 2.32 -14.82 11.87
C GLN A 50 1.90 -14.71 10.41
N SER A 51 1.03 -15.61 9.94
CA SER A 51 0.61 -15.65 8.54
C SER A 51 -0.15 -14.38 8.13
N PHE A 52 -1.12 -13.94 8.93
CA PHE A 52 -1.90 -12.74 8.65
C PHE A 52 -1.04 -11.48 8.74
N HIS A 53 -0.18 -11.38 9.77
CA HIS A 53 0.67 -10.22 9.99
C HIS A 53 1.69 -10.04 8.87
N LEU A 54 2.40 -11.12 8.49
CA LEU A 54 3.39 -11.08 7.40
C LEU A 54 2.73 -10.80 6.05
N THR A 55 1.55 -11.37 5.79
CA THR A 55 0.80 -11.11 4.56
C THR A 55 0.38 -9.64 4.47
N PHE A 56 -0.05 -9.05 5.59
CA PHE A 56 -0.39 -7.63 5.64
C PHE A 56 0.83 -6.74 5.41
N ALA A 57 1.94 -7.03 6.09
CA ALA A 57 3.19 -6.29 5.90
C ALA A 57 3.69 -6.37 4.45
N PHE A 58 3.67 -7.57 3.85
CA PHE A 58 4.01 -7.77 2.45
C PHE A 58 3.09 -6.96 1.53
N SER A 59 1.78 -7.04 1.73
CA SER A 59 0.79 -6.29 0.96
C SER A 59 1.00 -4.77 1.06
N GLN A 60 1.37 -4.26 2.24
CA GLN A 60 1.67 -2.84 2.44
C GLN A 60 2.90 -2.38 1.67
N VAL A 61 4.00 -3.14 1.71
CA VAL A 61 5.21 -2.78 0.94
C VAL A 61 4.97 -2.94 -0.56
N MET A 62 4.20 -3.95 -0.96
CA MET A 62 3.80 -4.15 -2.35
C MET A 62 2.96 -2.97 -2.87
N ASP A 63 2.05 -2.44 -2.05
CA ASP A 63 1.25 -1.23 -2.35
C ASP A 63 2.16 -0.01 -2.61
N ALA A 64 3.12 0.25 -1.73
CA ALA A 64 4.09 1.33 -1.91
C ALA A 64 4.92 1.15 -3.21
N THR A 65 5.38 -0.08 -3.46
CA THR A 65 6.17 -0.41 -4.65
C THR A 65 5.38 -0.18 -5.94
N ILE A 66 4.13 -0.64 -6.00
CA ILE A 66 3.25 -0.46 -7.16
C ILE A 66 2.98 1.02 -7.41
N LYS A 67 2.72 1.82 -6.36
CA LYS A 67 2.57 3.28 -6.47
C LYS A 67 3.80 3.92 -7.09
N GLY A 68 4.99 3.55 -6.62
CA GLY A 68 6.26 4.07 -7.13
C GLY A 68 6.45 3.76 -8.62
N LEU A 69 6.19 2.53 -9.02
CA LEU A 69 6.26 2.10 -10.42
C LEU A 69 5.21 2.79 -11.30
N LEU A 70 4.00 3.04 -10.78
CA LEU A 70 2.97 3.81 -11.48
C LEU A 70 3.43 5.24 -11.71
N VAL A 71 3.96 5.92 -10.69
CA VAL A 71 4.50 7.29 -10.83
C VAL A 71 5.64 7.30 -11.84
N PHE A 72 6.59 6.37 -11.74
CA PHE A 72 7.70 6.24 -12.69
C PHE A 72 7.20 6.07 -14.13
N GLU A 73 6.27 5.15 -14.37
CA GLU A 73 5.65 4.93 -15.68
C GLU A 73 4.93 6.18 -16.21
N ARG A 74 4.27 6.97 -15.34
CA ARG A 74 3.63 8.23 -15.74
C ARG A 74 4.65 9.32 -16.05
N THR A 75 5.75 9.39 -15.31
CA THR A 75 6.87 10.31 -15.57
C THR A 75 7.50 10.02 -16.93
N VAL A 76 7.81 8.75 -17.22
CA VAL A 76 8.38 8.35 -18.52
C VAL A 76 7.40 8.67 -19.66
N ALA A 77 6.11 8.36 -19.49
CA ALA A 77 5.09 8.68 -20.50
C ALA A 77 4.93 10.20 -20.75
N THR A 78 5.13 11.02 -19.72
CA THR A 78 5.09 12.49 -19.82
C THR A 78 6.34 13.07 -20.49
N GLY A 79 7.49 12.45 -20.26
CA GLY A 79 8.78 12.86 -20.82
C GLY A 79 8.96 12.44 -22.28
N ARG A 80 8.56 11.21 -22.64
CA ARG A 80 8.84 10.57 -23.94
C ARG A 80 7.57 10.15 -24.68
N VAL A 81 6.65 11.08 -24.90
CA VAL A 81 5.31 10.82 -25.46
C VAL A 81 5.35 9.99 -26.74
N GLU A 82 6.19 10.37 -27.70
CA GLU A 82 6.21 9.75 -29.05
C GLU A 82 6.88 8.36 -29.06
N GLN A 83 7.84 8.13 -28.17
CA GLN A 83 8.57 6.85 -28.08
C GLN A 83 7.90 5.86 -27.12
N TYR A 84 6.96 6.33 -26.28
CA TYR A 84 6.38 5.53 -25.20
C TYR A 84 5.59 4.32 -25.73
N GLU A 85 4.84 4.49 -26.82
CA GLU A 85 4.03 3.39 -27.39
C GLU A 85 4.86 2.38 -28.18
N ALA A 86 5.95 2.83 -28.81
CA ALA A 86 6.87 1.95 -29.52
C ALA A 86 7.67 1.03 -28.57
N GLN A 87 7.77 1.39 -27.29
CA GLN A 87 8.55 0.62 -26.33
C GLN A 87 7.80 -0.62 -25.84
N LYS A 88 8.37 -1.81 -26.12
CA LYS A 88 7.85 -3.11 -25.65
C LYS A 88 7.60 -3.12 -24.13
N SER A 89 6.56 -3.86 -23.73
CA SER A 89 6.10 -3.99 -22.34
C SER A 89 6.94 -4.99 -21.55
N ALA A 90 7.81 -4.50 -20.67
CA ALA A 90 8.62 -5.34 -19.76
C ALA A 90 7.80 -5.83 -18.53
N ARG A 91 6.69 -6.55 -18.75
CA ARG A 91 5.80 -6.99 -17.65
C ARG A 91 6.52 -7.88 -16.64
N GLY A 92 7.39 -8.78 -17.11
CA GLY A 92 8.15 -9.68 -16.24
C GLY A 92 9.06 -8.95 -15.26
N ILE A 93 9.75 -7.89 -15.71
CA ILE A 93 10.61 -7.07 -14.85
C ILE A 93 9.78 -6.37 -13.76
N TYR A 94 8.64 -5.80 -14.13
CA TYR A 94 7.74 -5.18 -13.15
C TYR A 94 7.23 -6.19 -12.12
N LEU A 95 6.85 -7.39 -12.54
CA LEU A 95 6.40 -8.44 -11.63
C LEU A 95 7.52 -8.90 -10.68
N MET A 96 8.74 -9.07 -11.19
CA MET A 96 9.91 -9.40 -10.36
C MET A 96 10.16 -8.32 -9.30
N ILE A 97 10.11 -7.03 -9.67
CA ILE A 97 10.29 -5.93 -8.71
C ILE A 97 9.17 -5.93 -7.66
N VAL A 98 7.92 -6.06 -8.09
CA VAL A 98 6.74 -6.03 -7.21
C VAL A 98 6.71 -7.20 -6.23
N ILE A 99 7.40 -8.31 -6.51
CA ILE A 99 7.49 -9.46 -5.59
C ILE A 99 8.77 -9.42 -4.76
N LEU A 100 9.93 -9.33 -5.42
CA LEU A 100 11.23 -9.48 -4.75
C LEU A 100 11.54 -8.32 -3.81
N PHE A 101 11.17 -7.09 -4.17
CA PHE A 101 11.45 -5.93 -3.33
C PHE A 101 10.60 -5.93 -2.03
N PRO A 102 9.28 -6.15 -2.07
CA PRO A 102 8.51 -6.32 -0.83
C PRO A 102 8.97 -7.50 0.02
N LEU A 103 9.33 -8.61 -0.60
CA LEU A 103 9.81 -9.80 0.11
C LEU A 103 11.11 -9.50 0.88
N SER A 104 12.07 -8.81 0.27
CA SER A 104 13.33 -8.45 0.93
C SER A 104 13.13 -7.48 2.09
N VAL A 105 12.27 -6.46 1.91
CA VAL A 105 11.94 -5.50 2.97
C VAL A 105 11.26 -6.20 4.15
N VAL A 106 10.30 -7.08 3.91
CA VAL A 106 9.63 -7.85 4.96
C VAL A 106 10.64 -8.76 5.68
N TYR A 107 11.48 -9.47 4.94
CA TYR A 107 12.51 -10.33 5.53
C TYR A 107 13.43 -9.56 6.48
N VAL A 108 13.93 -8.39 6.06
CA VAL A 108 14.80 -7.54 6.89
C VAL A 108 14.05 -7.00 8.11
N THR A 109 12.80 -6.58 7.94
CA THR A 109 11.98 -5.97 9.01
C THR A 109 11.65 -6.97 10.12
N TYR A 110 11.41 -8.24 9.76
CA TYR A 110 10.92 -9.28 10.67
C TYR A 110 11.97 -10.31 11.08
N ARG A 111 13.25 -10.10 10.76
CA ARG A 111 14.33 -11.05 11.09
C ARG A 111 14.46 -11.39 12.59
N THR A 112 14.05 -10.47 13.47
CA THR A 112 14.09 -10.62 14.94
C THR A 112 12.70 -10.78 15.56
N ALA A 113 11.68 -11.06 14.75
CA ALA A 113 10.31 -11.11 15.21
C ALA A 113 10.03 -12.35 16.05
N ASP A 114 9.41 -12.16 17.21
CA ASP A 114 8.81 -13.23 18.00
C ASP A 114 7.28 -13.23 17.81
N PHE A 115 6.77 -14.28 17.17
CA PHE A 115 5.34 -14.48 16.90
C PHE A 115 4.64 -15.36 17.94
N ASN A 116 5.37 -15.91 18.92
CA ASN A 116 4.78 -16.77 19.95
C ASN A 116 4.06 -15.96 21.03
N THR A 117 4.21 -14.64 21.04
CA THR A 117 3.54 -13.75 22.00
C THR A 117 2.04 -13.67 21.72
N PRO A 118 1.18 -13.83 22.75
CA PRO A 118 -0.26 -13.81 22.58
C PRO A 118 -0.72 -12.46 22.03
N SER A 119 -1.51 -12.49 20.95
CA SER A 119 -2.01 -11.29 20.27
C SER A 119 -3.47 -11.45 19.91
N CYS A 120 -4.30 -10.45 20.27
CA CYS A 120 -5.74 -10.48 19.97
C CYS A 120 -6.04 -10.13 18.50
N PHE A 121 -5.15 -9.37 17.85
CA PHE A 121 -5.28 -8.91 16.48
C PHE A 121 -3.99 -9.16 15.68
N ALA A 122 -4.15 -9.55 14.41
CA ALA A 122 -3.04 -9.66 13.47
C ALA A 122 -2.33 -8.33 13.13
N PHE A 123 -2.89 -7.18 13.52
CA PHE A 123 -2.28 -5.87 13.28
C PHE A 123 -1.35 -5.39 14.40
N PHE A 124 -1.29 -6.12 15.52
CA PHE A 124 -0.31 -5.81 16.55
C PHE A 124 1.10 -6.18 16.09
N ALA A 125 2.05 -5.34 16.47
CA ALA A 125 3.45 -5.58 16.19
C ALA A 125 3.94 -6.78 17.03
N PRO A 126 4.54 -7.80 16.42
CA PRO A 126 5.21 -8.86 17.18
C PRO A 126 6.34 -8.26 18.02
N ARG A 127 6.68 -8.94 19.11
CA ARG A 127 7.72 -8.47 20.04
C ARG A 127 9.04 -8.28 19.30
N ASN A 128 9.81 -7.27 19.72
CA ASN A 128 11.10 -6.88 19.12
C ASN A 128 11.03 -6.30 17.69
N THR A 129 9.85 -5.94 17.18
CA THR A 129 9.70 -5.33 15.84
C THR A 129 8.97 -3.98 15.82
N GLU A 130 8.51 -3.49 16.97
CA GLU A 130 7.67 -2.28 17.06
C GLU A 130 8.29 -1.07 16.34
N GLN A 131 9.58 -0.80 16.58
CA GLN A 131 10.27 0.33 15.96
C GLN A 131 10.40 0.16 14.45
N SER A 132 10.82 -1.02 13.98
CA SER A 132 10.97 -1.32 12.55
C SER A 132 9.65 -1.20 11.78
N ILE A 133 8.57 -1.70 12.38
CA ILE A 133 7.22 -1.59 11.80
C ILE A 133 6.75 -0.14 11.76
N ASN A 134 6.94 0.63 12.85
CA ASN A 134 6.59 2.04 12.87
C ASN A 134 7.35 2.83 11.78
N ILE A 135 8.65 2.56 11.61
CA ILE A 135 9.46 3.16 10.52
C ILE A 135 8.87 2.78 9.15
N LEU A 136 8.52 1.51 8.94
CA LEU A 136 7.93 1.04 7.69
C LEU A 136 6.60 1.75 7.36
N PHE A 137 5.74 1.95 8.37
CA PHE A 137 4.48 2.69 8.23
C PHE A 137 4.71 4.16 7.88
N ILE A 138 5.61 4.84 8.59
CA ILE A 138 5.95 6.25 8.33
C ILE A 138 6.53 6.38 6.91
N ALA A 139 7.47 5.51 6.53
CA ALA A 139 8.06 5.50 5.20
C ALA A 139 7.00 5.27 4.12
N SER A 140 6.09 4.32 4.32
CA SER A 140 4.97 4.05 3.40
C SER A 140 4.03 5.25 3.25
N PHE A 141 3.74 5.95 4.35
CA PHE A 141 2.93 7.16 4.35
C PHE A 141 3.60 8.31 3.59
N VAL A 142 4.87 8.61 3.90
CA VAL A 142 5.66 9.64 3.21
C VAL A 142 5.74 9.32 1.71
N PHE A 143 5.99 8.06 1.36
CA PHE A 143 6.06 7.63 -0.04
C PHE A 143 4.72 7.81 -0.77
N ALA A 144 3.59 7.54 -0.11
CA ALA A 144 2.26 7.77 -0.67
C ALA A 144 2.00 9.26 -0.92
N VAL A 145 2.36 10.14 0.02
CA VAL A 145 2.24 11.60 -0.11
C VAL A 145 3.10 12.11 -1.27
N LEU A 146 4.38 11.72 -1.32
CA LEU A 146 5.29 12.10 -2.40
C LEU A 146 4.79 11.62 -3.77
N SER A 147 4.31 10.37 -3.85
CA SER A 147 3.74 9.82 -5.08
C SER A 147 2.54 10.63 -5.57
N PHE A 148 1.65 11.04 -4.65
CA PHE A 148 0.50 11.87 -4.97
C PHE A 148 0.92 13.26 -5.48
N ILE A 149 1.85 13.93 -4.79
CA ILE A 149 2.38 15.24 -5.19
C ILE A 149 2.99 15.15 -6.59
N MET A 150 3.82 14.14 -6.85
CA MET A 150 4.46 13.95 -8.16
C MET A 150 3.42 13.77 -9.27
N LEU A 151 2.35 13.01 -9.06
CA LEU A 151 1.28 12.89 -10.05
C LEU A 151 0.56 14.20 -10.31
N ARG A 152 0.34 15.02 -9.28
CA ARG A 152 -0.25 16.37 -9.46
C ARG A 152 0.66 17.27 -10.28
N LEU A 153 1.97 17.25 -10.01
CA LEU A 153 2.95 17.96 -10.82
C LEU A 153 2.94 17.50 -12.28
N LEU A 154 2.89 16.19 -12.54
CA LEU A 154 2.80 15.65 -13.90
C LEU A 154 1.51 16.08 -14.62
N ILE A 155 0.37 16.18 -13.93
CA ILE A 155 -0.88 16.70 -14.51
C ILE A 155 -0.70 18.17 -14.92
N LEU A 156 -0.11 19.00 -14.06
CA LEU A 156 0.16 20.40 -14.36
C LEU A 156 1.11 20.55 -15.55
N LEU A 157 2.18 19.76 -15.59
CA LEU A 157 3.15 19.77 -16.70
C LEU A 157 2.50 19.36 -18.03
N ASN A 158 1.68 18.31 -18.04
CA ASN A 158 0.98 17.87 -19.24
C ASN A 158 -0.05 18.91 -19.73
N ASN A 159 -0.80 19.54 -18.82
CA ASN A 159 -1.70 20.64 -19.17
C ASN A 159 -0.94 21.84 -19.77
N LYS A 160 0.21 22.21 -19.16
CA LYS A 160 1.07 23.29 -19.66
C LYS A 160 1.61 22.98 -21.05
N LYS A 161 2.10 21.75 -21.29
CA LYS A 161 2.56 21.29 -22.62
C LYS A 161 1.45 21.41 -23.66
N LEU A 162 0.24 20.95 -23.35
CA LEU A 162 -0.89 21.00 -24.28
C LEU A 162 -1.28 22.44 -24.65
N ARG A 163 -1.15 23.39 -23.72
CA ARG A 163 -1.49 24.81 -23.93
C ARG A 163 -0.44 25.57 -24.74
N ILE A 164 0.85 25.31 -24.48
CA ILE A 164 1.95 26.12 -25.03
C ILE A 164 2.43 25.58 -26.39
N GLN A 165 2.40 24.26 -26.58
CA GLN A 165 3.07 23.64 -27.72
C GLN A 165 2.10 23.26 -28.85
N ASN A 166 2.46 23.65 -30.07
CA ASN A 166 1.78 23.24 -31.30
C ASN A 166 2.29 21.87 -31.75
N PHE A 167 1.79 20.84 -31.07
CA PHE A 167 2.05 19.46 -31.43
C PHE A 167 1.20 18.97 -32.60
N ARG A 168 1.70 17.94 -33.30
CA ARG A 168 0.90 17.14 -34.24
C ARG A 168 -0.34 16.56 -33.56
N LEU A 169 -1.40 16.33 -34.33
CA LEU A 169 -2.69 15.86 -33.82
C LEU A 169 -2.58 14.54 -33.03
N THR A 170 -1.75 13.63 -33.51
CA THR A 170 -1.44 12.32 -32.90
C THR A 170 -0.77 12.48 -31.54
N THR A 171 0.28 13.30 -31.45
CA THR A 171 0.98 13.59 -30.18
C THR A 171 0.05 14.28 -29.18
N ARG A 172 -0.84 15.20 -29.64
CA ARG A 172 -1.86 15.81 -28.77
C ARG A 172 -2.84 14.77 -28.20
N TYR A 173 -3.28 13.83 -29.02
CA TYR A 173 -4.16 12.75 -28.58
C TYR A 173 -3.48 11.89 -27.51
N GLN A 174 -2.22 11.49 -27.73
CA GLN A 174 -1.44 10.70 -26.75
C GLN A 174 -1.22 11.46 -25.43
N ILE A 175 -0.95 12.77 -25.47
CA ILE A 175 -0.84 13.59 -24.26
C ILE A 175 -2.17 13.64 -23.52
N ARG A 176 -3.31 13.80 -24.22
CA ARG A 176 -4.64 13.80 -23.61
C ARG A 176 -4.97 12.46 -22.96
N GLU A 177 -4.66 11.34 -23.61
CA GLU A 177 -4.85 10.02 -23.02
C GLU A 177 -3.99 9.83 -21.76
N ASN A 178 -2.72 10.26 -21.82
CA ASN A 178 -1.82 10.22 -20.66
C ASN A 178 -2.31 11.10 -19.51
N LEU A 179 -2.87 12.27 -19.80
CA LEU A 179 -3.46 13.16 -18.82
C LEU A 179 -4.67 12.51 -18.12
N THR A 180 -5.61 11.97 -18.89
CA THR A 180 -6.79 11.27 -18.35
C THR A 180 -6.37 10.08 -17.49
N CYS A 181 -5.40 9.29 -17.95
CA CYS A 181 -4.88 8.17 -17.19
C CYS A 181 -4.16 8.61 -15.91
N THR A 182 -3.36 9.69 -15.96
CA THR A 182 -2.66 10.21 -14.78
C THR A 182 -3.64 10.77 -13.75
N ARG A 183 -4.75 11.39 -14.19
CA ARG A 183 -5.86 11.81 -13.31
C ARG A 183 -6.50 10.61 -12.63
N LEU A 184 -6.79 9.54 -13.37
CA LEU A 184 -7.34 8.31 -12.79
C LEU A 184 -6.41 7.73 -11.72
N VAL A 185 -5.13 7.56 -12.04
CA VAL A 185 -4.12 7.07 -11.07
C VAL A 185 -4.03 7.99 -9.85
N SER A 186 -4.04 9.31 -10.06
CA SER A 186 -4.01 10.30 -8.97
C SER A 186 -5.23 10.18 -8.05
N SER A 187 -6.44 9.98 -8.60
CA SER A 187 -7.65 9.78 -7.80
C SER A 187 -7.60 8.47 -6.99
N VAL A 188 -7.11 7.38 -7.59
CA VAL A 188 -6.94 6.09 -6.90
C VAL A 188 -5.91 6.19 -5.77
N LEU A 189 -4.81 6.92 -5.98
CA LEU A 189 -3.82 7.12 -4.93
C LEU A 189 -4.33 8.04 -3.81
N LEU A 190 -5.18 9.02 -4.15
CA LEU A 190 -5.83 9.88 -3.16
C LEU A 190 -6.75 9.08 -2.24
N THR A 191 -7.60 8.19 -2.79
CA THR A 191 -8.46 7.34 -1.95
C THR A 191 -7.64 6.44 -1.03
N GLY A 192 -6.55 5.85 -1.54
CA GLY A 192 -5.62 5.08 -0.72
C GLY A 192 -4.99 5.90 0.40
N LEU A 193 -4.59 7.15 0.12
CA LEU A 193 -3.99 8.06 1.10
C LEU A 193 -4.98 8.45 2.19
N VAL A 194 -6.24 8.74 1.84
CA VAL A 194 -7.31 9.02 2.81
C VAL A 194 -7.51 7.84 3.76
N VAL A 195 -7.55 6.61 3.22
CA VAL A 195 -7.67 5.39 4.04
C VAL A 195 -6.47 5.24 4.97
N THR A 196 -5.25 5.50 4.51
CA THR A 196 -4.04 5.44 5.35
C THR A 196 -4.08 6.50 6.46
N ILE A 197 -4.50 7.73 6.17
CA ILE A 197 -4.68 8.79 7.18
C ILE A 197 -5.70 8.36 8.22
N PHE A 198 -6.87 7.89 7.78
CA PHE A 198 -7.93 7.44 8.67
C PHE A 198 -7.41 6.33 9.60
N PHE A 199 -6.81 5.28 9.04
CA PHE A 199 -6.25 4.19 9.84
C PHE A 199 -5.15 4.65 10.82
N GLY A 200 -4.23 5.49 10.36
CA GLY A 200 -3.16 6.04 11.19
C GLY A 200 -3.69 6.91 12.34
N SER A 201 -4.71 7.73 12.08
CA SER A 201 -5.37 8.56 13.10
C SER A 201 -6.07 7.69 14.15
N THR A 202 -6.83 6.68 13.73
CA THR A 202 -7.52 5.75 14.65
C THR A 202 -6.52 5.00 15.52
N MET A 203 -5.42 4.51 14.95
CA MET A 203 -4.39 3.81 15.73
C MET A 203 -3.68 4.74 16.73
N THR A 204 -3.46 6.00 16.36
CA THR A 204 -2.86 7.00 17.24
C THR A 204 -3.81 7.36 18.39
N ILE A 205 -5.11 7.53 18.08
CA ILE A 205 -6.15 7.78 19.09
C ILE A 205 -6.26 6.59 20.06
N LEU A 206 -6.24 5.36 19.54
CA LEU A 206 -6.27 4.14 20.36
C LEU A 206 -5.04 4.00 21.27
N ARG A 207 -3.86 4.42 20.82
CA ARG A 207 -2.63 4.41 21.63
C ARG A 207 -2.59 5.53 22.67
N SER A 208 -3.14 6.71 22.35
CA SER A 208 -3.16 7.88 23.24
C SER A 208 -4.30 7.82 24.25
N GLY A 209 -5.43 7.23 23.87
CA GLY A 209 -6.48 6.85 24.81
C GLY A 209 -5.96 5.70 25.65
N LYS A 210 -5.61 5.96 26.92
CA LYS A 210 -5.20 4.95 27.91
C LYS A 210 -6.34 3.95 28.19
N ILE A 211 -6.72 3.13 27.20
CA ILE A 211 -7.65 2.02 27.39
C ILE A 211 -6.84 0.98 28.17
N GLN A 212 -7.07 0.94 29.49
CA GLN A 212 -6.35 0.12 30.48
C GLN A 212 -6.25 -1.37 30.11
N LEU A 213 -7.07 -1.87 29.19
CA LEU A 213 -7.06 -3.26 28.72
C LEU A 213 -5.74 -3.71 28.04
N PHE A 214 -4.87 -2.79 27.60
CA PHE A 214 -3.63 -3.11 26.88
C PHE A 214 -2.33 -2.82 27.64
N ASN A 215 -2.41 -2.23 28.84
CA ASN A 215 -1.20 -1.85 29.59
C ASN A 215 -0.69 -2.95 30.53
N ASP A 216 -1.53 -3.92 30.92
CA ASP A 216 -1.14 -4.95 31.90
C ASP A 216 -0.40 -6.15 31.29
N ASN A 217 -0.27 -6.21 29.96
CA ASN A 217 0.43 -7.29 29.24
C ASN A 217 1.66 -6.83 28.44
N ARG A 218 2.26 -5.68 28.82
CA ARG A 218 3.46 -5.15 28.18
C ARG A 218 4.74 -5.49 28.93
#